data_AF-A0A7K5AKG9-F1
#
_entry.id   AF-A0A7K5AKG9-F1
#
_cell.length_a   1.000
_cell.length_b   1.000
_cell.length_c   1.000
_cell.angle_alpha   90.00
_cell.angle_beta   90.00
_cell.angle_gamma   90.00
#
_symmetry.space_group_name_H-M   'P 1'
#
loop_
_entity.id
_entity.type
_entity.pdbx_description
1 polymer ?
#
loop_
_entity_poly.entity_id
_entity_poly.type
_entity_poly.pdbx_seq_one_letter_code
_entity_poly.pdbx_strand_id
1 'polypeptide(L)'
;VNRAADFVATLRLIYPHTDTLCEKDFECLFDCPETKQFLEWFCSTVSEENVLSTAEVEAYDALLAAGKPILEGDALEEALQMCCQVPQSLNMIPDDKGPSPEDLQQELQDYRDRQLWRYSKLLAWTDRLQQEQRYLEEEEKVVKQSLKMAQKDLEVKIFQTRAILSQVSKGAKQLTECHGNMEKGQLPALLCQMDLGPYMELEQQATDAFERFVHQVLPGNVQASDAWEANAQGESSQKEGMDQEITDKMNTKKTSMPKSLGADEDKPLEDQDSYWKELSRIETAHICARREVIVMSAKVEGSHAALKCAQRTLEALEDNQHAVKAELQGQAAVLQNQLRALRFDITQALTQQLPPLLKAEARRACLPVLHRHLSLDVAHLQNTARRQEEAAAWLSSQQSRLDLLELQLKRERKELEQKVAWLEEIETTMREAQTRRQEQQKCNKDASSSQKGCPRKWIEPKDLTAVRLWDMLMHDDQKQQPFRSYEAIAAKYSQLVQDKRAWEAQLVAPMPQVSALESSTQALYRRLYNSSNQLQLSSPEITELMQQLITMQDKLHQMLMDLRRDLQVKRRSLKNPILQTERNLYVYFYCNEDRLRQVVEELEKQASASSK
;
A
#
# COMPACT_ATOMS: atom_id res chain seq x y z
N VAL A 1 39.63 -57.42 -15.73
CA VAL A 1 41.08 -57.42 -15.40
C VAL A 1 41.26 -56.51 -14.20
N ASN A 2 41.83 -57.00 -13.11
CA ASN A 2 42.04 -56.18 -11.90
C ASN A 2 43.11 -55.14 -12.20
N ARG A 3 42.71 -53.89 -12.44
CA ARG A 3 43.64 -52.81 -12.84
C ARG A 3 44.72 -52.54 -11.80
N ALA A 4 44.40 -52.75 -10.52
CA ALA A 4 45.37 -52.67 -9.44
C ALA A 4 46.37 -53.84 -9.44
N ALA A 5 45.96 -55.02 -9.89
CA ALA A 5 46.87 -56.16 -10.10
C ALA A 5 47.83 -55.89 -11.25
N ASP A 6 47.34 -55.33 -12.36
CA ASP A 6 48.16 -54.93 -13.50
C ASP A 6 49.20 -53.87 -13.07
N PHE A 7 48.80 -52.91 -12.24
CA PHE A 7 49.72 -51.89 -11.71
C PHE A 7 50.83 -52.45 -10.82
N VAL A 8 50.49 -53.35 -9.89
CA VAL A 8 51.50 -54.01 -9.04
C VAL A 8 52.41 -54.91 -9.89
N ALA A 9 51.88 -55.56 -10.93
CA ALA A 9 52.67 -56.35 -11.87
C ALA A 9 53.65 -55.48 -12.67
N THR A 10 53.24 -54.30 -13.14
CA THR A 10 54.14 -53.35 -13.80
C THR A 10 55.18 -52.76 -12.84
N LEU A 11 54.80 -52.49 -11.59
CA LEU A 11 55.72 -51.99 -10.55
C LEU A 11 56.83 -52.99 -10.20
N ARG A 12 56.56 -54.30 -10.29
CA ARG A 12 57.55 -55.36 -10.02
C ARG A 12 58.78 -55.27 -10.92
N LEU A 13 58.64 -54.64 -12.08
CA LEU A 13 59.73 -54.45 -13.02
C LEU A 13 60.76 -53.44 -12.50
N ILE A 14 60.35 -52.43 -11.72
CA ILE A 14 61.19 -51.27 -11.37
C ILE A 14 61.49 -51.21 -9.86
N TYR A 15 60.59 -51.71 -9.01
CA TYR A 15 60.67 -51.49 -7.57
C TYR A 15 61.02 -52.77 -6.80
N PRO A 16 62.16 -52.82 -6.08
CA PRO A 16 62.69 -54.06 -5.47
C PRO A 16 61.91 -54.56 -4.24
N HIS A 17 60.95 -53.82 -3.71
CA HIS A 17 60.14 -54.23 -2.54
C HIS A 17 58.66 -54.48 -2.87
N THR A 18 58.33 -54.72 -4.14
CA THR A 18 56.94 -54.96 -4.57
C THR A 18 56.24 -56.15 -3.91
N ASP A 19 57.01 -57.13 -3.42
CA ASP A 19 56.45 -58.32 -2.77
C ASP A 19 55.80 -58.01 -1.41
N THR A 20 56.05 -56.81 -0.87
CA THR A 20 55.40 -56.31 0.36
C THR A 20 54.12 -55.50 0.11
N LEU A 21 53.79 -55.22 -1.15
CA LEU A 21 52.68 -54.35 -1.54
C LEU A 21 51.42 -55.18 -1.87
N CYS A 22 50.27 -54.81 -1.32
CA CYS A 22 49.00 -55.49 -1.61
C CYS A 22 48.24 -54.78 -2.74
N GLU A 23 47.73 -55.55 -3.71
CA GLU A 23 46.93 -55.02 -4.84
C GLU A 23 45.75 -54.16 -4.38
N LYS A 24 45.12 -54.51 -3.24
CA LYS A 24 43.96 -53.80 -2.69
C LYS A 24 44.28 -52.38 -2.22
N ASP A 25 45.53 -52.10 -1.85
CA ASP A 25 45.92 -50.77 -1.38
C ASP A 25 45.90 -49.73 -2.51
N PHE A 26 45.97 -50.19 -3.76
CA PHE A 26 46.04 -49.35 -4.96
C PHE A 26 44.72 -49.26 -5.72
N GLU A 27 43.70 -50.06 -5.39
CA GLU A 27 42.37 -49.98 -6.03
C GLU A 27 41.79 -48.58 -5.95
N CYS A 28 41.92 -47.91 -4.79
CA CYS A 28 41.40 -46.56 -4.57
C CYS A 28 42.05 -45.48 -5.45
N LEU A 29 43.24 -45.73 -6.00
CA LEU A 29 43.93 -44.77 -6.87
C LEU A 29 43.37 -44.77 -8.30
N PHE A 30 42.68 -45.84 -8.71
CA PHE A 30 41.99 -45.91 -10.01
C PHE A 30 40.61 -45.26 -10.00
N ASP A 31 40.07 -44.89 -8.83
CA ASP A 31 38.77 -44.23 -8.66
C ASP A 31 38.84 -42.70 -8.86
N CYS A 32 40.02 -42.10 -8.75
CA CYS A 32 40.24 -40.68 -9.03
C CYS A 32 40.60 -40.49 -10.52
N PRO A 33 39.85 -39.67 -11.28
CA PRO A 33 40.03 -39.53 -12.72
C PRO A 33 41.41 -38.97 -13.11
N GLU A 34 41.99 -38.11 -12.29
CA GLU A 34 43.32 -37.53 -12.51
C GLU A 34 44.45 -38.58 -12.35
N THR A 35 44.38 -39.43 -11.32
CA THR A 35 45.37 -40.49 -11.11
C THR A 35 45.13 -41.68 -12.03
N LYS A 36 43.88 -41.97 -12.38
CA LYS A 36 43.52 -43.05 -13.31
C LYS A 36 44.19 -42.89 -14.67
N GLN A 37 44.19 -41.69 -15.25
CA GLN A 37 44.86 -41.44 -16.54
C GLN A 37 46.36 -41.75 -16.47
N PHE A 38 47.03 -41.31 -15.40
CA PHE A 38 48.44 -41.60 -15.19
C PHE A 38 48.71 -43.10 -14.96
N LEU A 39 47.89 -43.78 -14.16
CA LEU A 39 48.07 -45.19 -13.85
C LEU A 39 47.80 -46.08 -15.06
N GLU A 40 46.77 -45.78 -15.85
CA GLU A 40 46.50 -46.48 -17.11
C GLU A 40 47.62 -46.23 -18.13
N TRP A 41 48.19 -45.02 -18.17
CA TRP A 41 49.39 -44.74 -18.96
C TRP A 41 50.59 -45.56 -18.45
N PHE A 42 50.85 -45.57 -17.14
CA PHE A 42 51.97 -46.29 -16.54
C PHE A 42 51.91 -47.80 -16.83
N CYS A 43 50.76 -48.44 -16.59
CA CYS A 43 50.56 -49.87 -16.84
C CYS A 43 50.63 -50.24 -18.33
N SER A 44 50.35 -49.29 -19.24
CA SER A 44 50.40 -49.54 -20.69
C SER A 44 51.74 -49.16 -21.33
N THR A 45 52.56 -48.36 -20.65
CA THR A 45 53.81 -47.82 -21.19
C THR A 45 55.04 -48.48 -20.59
N VAL A 46 55.02 -48.83 -19.30
CA VAL A 46 56.16 -49.48 -18.65
C VAL A 46 56.11 -50.98 -18.91
N SER A 47 57.15 -51.49 -19.57
CA SER A 47 57.34 -52.92 -19.88
C SER A 47 58.80 -53.28 -19.63
N GLU A 48 59.12 -54.58 -19.61
CA GLU A 48 60.50 -55.09 -19.43
C GLU A 48 61.50 -54.43 -20.38
N GLU A 49 61.07 -54.04 -21.60
CA GLU A 49 61.89 -53.34 -22.59
C GLU A 49 62.28 -51.89 -22.23
N ASN A 50 61.53 -51.25 -21.32
CA ASN A 50 61.77 -49.85 -20.90
C ASN A 50 62.49 -49.77 -19.56
N VAL A 51 62.87 -50.91 -18.99
CA VAL A 51 63.56 -51.01 -17.71
C VAL A 51 64.92 -51.65 -17.95
N LEU A 52 65.98 -50.97 -17.53
CA LEU A 52 67.34 -51.48 -17.67
C LEU A 52 67.48 -52.77 -16.87
N SER A 53 67.87 -53.85 -17.55
CA SER A 53 68.17 -55.11 -16.88
C SER A 53 69.41 -54.97 -16.01
N THR A 54 69.51 -55.78 -14.95
CA THR A 54 70.69 -55.77 -14.06
C THR A 54 71.99 -56.05 -14.83
N ALA A 55 71.93 -56.89 -15.86
CA ALA A 55 73.05 -57.17 -16.75
C ALA A 55 73.47 -55.96 -17.59
N GLU A 56 72.52 -55.15 -18.07
CA GLU A 56 72.81 -53.91 -18.80
C GLU A 56 73.38 -52.83 -17.88
N VAL A 57 72.88 -52.74 -16.64
CA VAL A 57 73.43 -51.83 -15.62
C VAL A 57 74.86 -52.24 -15.25
N GLU A 58 75.12 -53.52 -15.01
CA GLU A 58 76.47 -54.03 -14.75
C GLU A 58 77.42 -53.84 -15.94
N ALA A 59 76.93 -54.04 -17.17
CA ALA A 59 77.71 -53.77 -18.39
C ALA A 59 78.03 -52.28 -18.54
N TYR A 60 77.09 -51.40 -18.21
CA TYR A 60 77.28 -49.96 -18.22
C TYR A 60 78.27 -49.51 -17.13
N ASP A 61 78.15 -50.07 -15.91
CA ASP A 61 79.09 -49.79 -14.82
C ASP A 61 80.51 -50.30 -15.15
N ALA A 62 80.62 -51.43 -15.84
CA ALA A 62 81.89 -51.94 -16.36
C ALA A 62 82.48 -51.01 -17.45
N LEU A 63 81.63 -50.40 -18.30
CA LEU A 63 82.05 -49.41 -19.29
C LEU A 63 82.52 -48.10 -18.63
N LEU A 64 81.83 -47.63 -17.59
CA LEU A 64 82.27 -46.49 -16.78
C LEU A 64 83.59 -46.78 -16.06
N ALA A 65 83.73 -47.97 -15.47
CA ALA A 65 84.96 -48.39 -14.80
C ALA A 65 86.17 -48.54 -15.75
N ALA A 66 85.92 -48.81 -17.04
CA ALA A 66 86.95 -48.88 -18.07
C ALA A 66 87.55 -47.51 -18.47
N GLY A 67 86.97 -46.39 -17.99
CA GLY A 67 87.53 -45.04 -18.15
C GLY A 67 87.58 -44.53 -19.60
N LYS A 68 86.83 -45.14 -20.51
CA LYS A 68 86.70 -44.70 -21.90
C LYS A 68 85.62 -43.60 -22.00
N PRO A 69 85.76 -42.61 -22.91
CA PRO A 69 84.71 -41.62 -23.13
C PRO A 69 83.46 -42.32 -23.66
N ILE A 70 82.36 -42.22 -22.91
CA ILE A 70 81.05 -42.68 -23.36
C ILE A 70 80.50 -41.61 -24.30
N LEU A 71 80.09 -42.02 -25.49
CA LEU A 71 79.50 -41.12 -26.48
C LEU A 71 78.07 -40.79 -26.06
N GLU A 72 77.86 -39.55 -25.62
CA GLU A 72 76.56 -39.04 -25.16
C GLU A 72 76.18 -37.77 -25.93
N GLY A 73 74.87 -37.55 -26.12
CA GLY A 73 74.33 -36.33 -26.72
C GLY A 73 74.90 -36.01 -28.09
N ASP A 74 75.34 -34.76 -28.29
CA ASP A 74 75.83 -34.23 -29.56
C ASP A 74 77.01 -35.04 -30.13
N ALA A 75 77.90 -35.58 -29.28
CA ALA A 75 79.05 -36.37 -29.72
C ALA A 75 78.65 -37.75 -30.28
N LEU A 76 77.56 -38.33 -29.76
CA LEU A 76 76.97 -39.55 -30.31
C LEU A 76 76.25 -39.25 -31.63
N GLU A 77 75.56 -38.12 -31.71
CA GLU A 77 74.83 -37.70 -32.90
C GLU A 77 75.78 -37.34 -34.06
N GLU A 78 76.91 -36.69 -33.77
CA GLU A 78 78.01 -36.47 -34.73
C GLU A 78 78.68 -37.80 -35.15
N ALA A 79 78.90 -38.74 -34.23
CA ALA A 79 79.45 -40.06 -34.55
C ALA A 79 78.50 -40.89 -35.42
N LEU A 80 77.18 -40.86 -35.13
CA LEU A 80 76.15 -41.51 -35.94
C LEU A 80 76.03 -40.86 -37.32
N GLN A 81 76.11 -39.53 -37.41
CA GLN A 81 76.17 -38.82 -38.70
C GLN A 81 77.41 -39.19 -39.51
N MET A 82 78.58 -39.36 -38.89
CA MET A 82 79.79 -39.84 -39.58
C MET A 82 79.64 -41.31 -40.05
N CYS A 83 79.03 -42.18 -39.25
CA CYS A 83 78.77 -43.57 -39.62
C CYS A 83 77.74 -43.71 -40.76
N CYS A 84 76.70 -42.87 -40.78
CA CYS A 84 75.71 -42.83 -41.86
C CYS A 84 76.27 -42.30 -43.20
N GLN A 85 77.44 -41.65 -43.18
CA GLN A 85 78.10 -41.12 -44.37
C GLN A 85 79.17 -42.04 -44.97
N VAL A 86 79.30 -43.30 -44.53
CA VAL A 86 80.24 -44.27 -45.15
C VAL A 86 79.54 -45.05 -46.28
N PRO A 87 79.88 -44.82 -47.56
CA PRO A 87 79.52 -45.71 -48.65
C PRO A 87 80.59 -46.81 -48.76
N GLN A 88 80.15 -48.06 -48.62
CA GLN A 88 80.68 -49.23 -49.36
C GLN A 88 82.21 -49.27 -49.61
N SER A 89 83.01 -49.48 -48.57
CA SER A 89 84.31 -50.14 -48.73
C SER A 89 84.77 -50.84 -47.45
N LEU A 90 84.13 -51.96 -47.13
CA LEU A 90 84.72 -53.00 -46.27
C LEU A 90 85.12 -54.17 -47.16
N ASN A 91 86.40 -54.22 -47.50
CA ASN A 91 87.13 -55.45 -47.77
C ASN A 91 88.48 -55.27 -47.11
N MET A 92 88.63 -55.87 -45.94
CA MET A 92 89.86 -56.48 -45.41
C MET A 92 89.59 -56.77 -43.92
N ILE A 93 89.32 -58.04 -43.62
CA ILE A 93 89.48 -58.64 -42.29
C ILE A 93 90.92 -59.19 -42.25
N PRO A 94 91.60 -59.09 -41.10
CA PRO A 94 91.83 -60.28 -40.28
C PRO A 94 91.61 -59.95 -38.80
N ASP A 95 91.25 -60.82 -37.88
CA ASP A 95 90.88 -62.24 -37.81
C ASP A 95 90.53 -62.39 -36.33
N ASP A 96 89.25 -62.45 -35.98
CA ASP A 96 88.77 -63.07 -34.73
C ASP A 96 87.28 -63.38 -34.92
N LYS A 97 86.85 -64.55 -34.43
CA LYS A 97 85.59 -65.25 -34.75
C LYS A 97 84.39 -64.34 -35.03
N GLY A 98 84.13 -64.07 -36.32
CA GLY A 98 82.91 -63.41 -36.77
C GLY A 98 81.72 -64.39 -36.81
N PRO A 99 80.49 -63.92 -36.54
CA PRO A 99 79.28 -64.75 -36.52
C PRO A 99 78.97 -65.38 -37.90
N SER A 100 78.27 -66.51 -37.91
CA SER A 100 77.91 -67.26 -39.14
C SER A 100 77.08 -66.39 -40.10
N PRO A 101 77.17 -66.58 -41.43
CA PRO A 101 76.28 -65.88 -42.38
C PRO A 101 74.78 -66.13 -42.11
N GLU A 102 74.43 -67.24 -41.45
CA GLU A 102 73.07 -67.53 -40.98
C GLU A 102 72.68 -66.66 -39.78
N ASP A 103 73.62 -66.37 -38.87
CA ASP A 103 73.41 -65.47 -37.72
C ASP A 103 73.16 -64.04 -38.19
N LEU A 104 73.88 -63.57 -39.22
CA LEU A 104 73.69 -62.23 -39.80
C LEU A 104 72.35 -62.09 -40.55
N GLN A 105 71.87 -63.16 -41.20
CA GLN A 105 70.54 -63.18 -41.81
C GLN A 105 69.44 -63.17 -40.76
N GLN A 106 69.61 -63.92 -39.67
CA GLN A 106 68.70 -63.90 -38.53
C GLN A 106 68.65 -62.51 -37.88
N GLU A 107 69.80 -61.88 -37.68
CA GLU A 107 69.90 -60.55 -37.05
C GLU A 107 69.25 -59.43 -37.89
N LEU A 108 69.39 -59.49 -39.23
CA LEU A 108 68.70 -58.61 -40.17
C LEU A 108 67.18 -58.81 -40.17
N GLN A 109 66.73 -60.05 -40.05
CA GLN A 109 65.30 -60.37 -39.97
C GLN A 109 64.71 -59.88 -38.65
N ASP A 110 65.38 -60.13 -37.53
CA ASP A 110 65.00 -59.63 -36.21
C ASP A 110 65.02 -58.10 -36.17
N TYR A 111 65.94 -57.44 -36.89
CA TYR A 111 65.95 -55.98 -37.03
C TYR A 111 64.72 -55.48 -37.81
N ARG A 112 64.34 -56.12 -38.92
CA ARG A 112 63.14 -55.76 -39.69
C ARG A 112 61.87 -55.95 -38.88
N ASP A 113 61.76 -57.07 -38.17
CA ASP A 113 60.60 -57.37 -37.33
C ASP A 113 60.49 -56.36 -36.17
N ARG A 114 61.61 -55.97 -35.55
CA ARG A 114 61.64 -54.88 -34.55
C ARG A 114 61.20 -53.53 -35.12
N GLN A 115 61.59 -53.19 -36.35
CA GLN A 115 61.18 -51.94 -36.99
C GLN A 115 59.69 -51.94 -37.34
N LEU A 116 59.18 -53.05 -37.90
CA LEU A 116 57.76 -53.23 -38.19
C LEU A 116 56.91 -53.19 -36.93
N TRP A 117 57.40 -53.78 -35.84
CA TRP A 117 56.75 -53.74 -34.54
C TRP A 117 56.73 -52.31 -33.96
N ARG A 118 57.84 -51.57 -34.00
CA ARG A 118 57.90 -50.15 -33.57
C ARG A 118 56.92 -49.29 -34.37
N TYR A 119 56.89 -49.46 -35.69
CA TYR A 119 55.97 -48.74 -36.55
C TYR A 119 54.50 -49.06 -36.23
N SER A 120 54.17 -50.35 -36.07
CA SER A 120 52.82 -50.80 -35.71
C SER A 120 52.38 -50.27 -34.35
N LYS A 121 53.31 -50.21 -33.37
CA LYS A 121 53.07 -49.64 -32.05
C LYS A 121 52.76 -48.15 -32.14
N LEU A 122 53.58 -47.37 -32.86
CA LEU A 122 53.34 -45.93 -33.07
C LEU A 122 52.02 -45.62 -33.77
N LEU A 123 51.62 -46.46 -34.73
CA LEU A 123 50.33 -46.33 -35.40
C LEU A 123 49.17 -46.50 -34.40
N ALA A 124 49.22 -47.55 -33.56
CA ALA A 124 48.22 -47.78 -32.53
C ALA A 124 48.13 -46.64 -31.48
N TRP A 125 49.26 -46.03 -31.11
CA TRP A 125 49.28 -44.84 -30.25
C TRP A 125 48.59 -43.64 -30.91
N THR A 126 48.83 -43.45 -32.21
CA THR A 126 48.24 -42.35 -32.97
C THR A 126 46.72 -42.50 -33.06
N ASP A 127 46.23 -43.70 -33.35
CA ASP A 127 44.78 -43.99 -33.41
C ASP A 127 44.11 -43.77 -32.05
N ARG A 128 44.77 -44.18 -30.96
CA ARG A 128 44.26 -43.99 -29.59
C ARG A 128 44.16 -42.50 -29.23
N LEU A 129 45.20 -41.71 -29.54
CA LEU A 129 45.18 -40.26 -29.31
C LEU A 129 44.09 -39.55 -30.13
N GLN A 130 43.89 -39.95 -31.38
CA GLN A 130 42.82 -39.40 -32.22
C GLN A 130 41.41 -39.75 -31.70
N GLN A 131 41.24 -40.92 -31.08
CA GLN A 131 39.98 -41.30 -30.45
C GLN A 131 39.70 -40.46 -29.19
N GLU A 132 40.70 -40.28 -28.33
CA GLU A 132 40.59 -39.43 -27.13
C GLU A 132 40.30 -37.97 -27.49
N GLN A 133 40.95 -37.44 -28.53
CA GLN A 133 40.68 -36.09 -29.00
C GLN A 133 39.21 -35.92 -29.45
N ARG A 134 38.67 -36.88 -30.21
CA ARG A 134 37.27 -36.86 -30.64
C ARG A 134 36.28 -36.95 -29.47
N TYR A 135 36.61 -37.72 -28.44
CA TYR A 135 35.80 -37.82 -27.22
C TYR A 135 35.75 -36.48 -26.48
N LEU A 136 36.91 -35.83 -26.27
CA LEU A 136 37.00 -34.53 -25.61
C LEU A 136 36.28 -33.42 -26.38
N GLU A 137 36.35 -33.42 -27.72
CA GLU A 137 35.61 -32.46 -28.55
C GLU A 137 34.09 -32.59 -28.40
N GLU A 138 33.57 -33.82 -28.21
CA GLU A 138 32.14 -34.04 -28.01
C GLU A 138 31.70 -33.63 -26.59
N GLU A 139 32.49 -33.93 -25.56
CA GLU A 139 32.27 -33.42 -24.20
C GLU A 139 32.26 -31.89 -24.17
N GLU A 140 33.20 -31.24 -24.86
CA GLU A 140 33.27 -29.78 -24.92
C GLU A 140 32.00 -29.18 -25.56
N LYS A 141 31.46 -29.79 -26.62
CA LYS A 141 30.20 -29.35 -27.24
C LYS A 141 29.03 -29.46 -26.28
N VAL A 142 28.92 -30.56 -25.54
CA VAL A 142 27.84 -30.76 -24.56
C VAL A 142 27.94 -29.72 -23.44
N VAL A 143 29.13 -29.47 -22.91
CA VAL A 143 29.38 -28.44 -21.89
C VAL A 143 29.08 -27.04 -22.42
N LYS A 144 29.48 -26.71 -23.66
CA LYS A 144 29.15 -25.43 -24.29
C LYS A 144 27.64 -25.24 -24.45
N GLN A 145 26.90 -26.30 -24.79
CA GLN A 145 25.44 -26.23 -24.89
C GLN A 145 24.78 -26.03 -23.52
N SER A 146 25.21 -26.76 -22.50
CA SER A 146 24.67 -26.62 -21.13
C SER A 146 24.94 -25.22 -20.57
N LEU A 147 26.13 -24.67 -20.79
CA LEU A 147 26.49 -23.28 -20.43
C LEU A 147 25.56 -22.26 -21.11
N LYS A 148 25.30 -22.41 -22.42
CA LYS A 148 24.39 -21.53 -23.17
C LYS A 148 22.95 -21.58 -22.62
N MET A 149 22.48 -22.76 -22.23
CA MET A 149 21.15 -22.91 -21.62
C MET A 149 21.09 -22.25 -20.24
N ALA A 150 22.11 -22.44 -19.40
CA ALA A 150 22.22 -21.80 -18.09
C ALA A 150 22.28 -20.26 -18.21
N GLN A 151 22.99 -19.74 -19.21
CA GLN A 151 23.06 -18.31 -19.48
C GLN A 151 21.68 -17.73 -19.83
N LYS A 152 20.91 -18.41 -20.69
CA LYS A 152 19.54 -17.98 -21.03
C LYS A 152 18.60 -18.00 -19.82
N ASP A 153 18.68 -19.03 -18.97
CA ASP A 153 17.88 -19.09 -17.73
C ASP A 153 18.21 -17.93 -16.78
N LEU A 154 19.50 -17.59 -16.66
CA LEU A 154 19.94 -16.46 -15.86
C LEU A 154 19.42 -15.12 -16.42
N GLU A 155 19.45 -14.92 -17.73
CA GLU A 155 18.90 -13.72 -18.39
C GLU A 155 17.40 -13.56 -18.10
N VAL A 156 16.62 -14.65 -18.17
CA VAL A 156 15.19 -14.64 -17.85
C VAL A 156 14.96 -14.26 -16.38
N LYS A 157 15.71 -14.85 -15.45
CA LYS A 157 15.62 -14.52 -14.02
C LYS A 157 16.00 -13.07 -13.72
N ILE A 158 17.02 -12.53 -14.39
CA ILE A 158 17.41 -11.12 -14.28
C ILE A 158 16.27 -10.22 -14.77
N PHE A 159 15.63 -10.56 -15.89
CA PHE A 159 14.50 -9.79 -16.41
C PHE A 159 13.31 -9.79 -15.45
N GLN A 160 12.93 -10.95 -14.91
CA GLN A 160 11.86 -11.07 -13.91
C GLN A 160 12.18 -10.26 -12.64
N THR A 161 13.43 -10.35 -12.15
CA THR A 161 13.86 -9.60 -10.97
C THR A 161 13.81 -8.10 -11.21
N ARG A 162 14.23 -7.62 -12.39
CA ARG A 162 14.10 -6.21 -12.78
C ARG A 162 12.64 -5.76 -12.87
N ALA A 163 11.74 -6.61 -13.37
CA ALA A 163 10.32 -6.30 -13.42
C ALA A 163 9.72 -6.11 -12.02
N ILE A 164 10.01 -7.02 -11.09
CA ILE A 164 9.57 -6.92 -9.69
C ILE A 164 10.16 -5.66 -9.02
N LEU A 165 11.46 -5.42 -9.18
CA LEU A 165 12.12 -4.19 -8.69
C LEU A 165 11.46 -2.93 -9.24
N SER A 166 11.07 -2.93 -10.51
CA SER A 166 10.37 -1.80 -11.13
C SER A 166 8.99 -1.57 -10.51
N GLN A 167 8.23 -2.63 -10.23
CA GLN A 167 6.93 -2.55 -9.54
C GLN A 167 7.09 -2.04 -8.11
N VAL A 168 8.04 -2.58 -7.35
CA VAL A 168 8.35 -2.11 -5.99
C VAL A 168 8.78 -0.63 -6.02
N SER A 169 9.61 -0.22 -6.98
CA SER A 169 10.00 1.18 -7.12
C SER A 169 8.82 2.10 -7.46
N LYS A 170 7.84 1.62 -8.24
CA LYS A 170 6.61 2.36 -8.55
C LYS A 170 5.71 2.47 -7.31
N GLY A 171 5.53 1.38 -6.57
CA GLY A 171 4.79 1.39 -5.31
C GLY A 171 5.44 2.29 -4.26
N ALA A 172 6.77 2.23 -4.13
CA ALA A 172 7.53 3.11 -3.26
C ALA A 172 7.40 4.58 -3.68
N LYS A 173 7.45 4.89 -4.98
CA LYS A 173 7.21 6.25 -5.49
C LYS A 173 5.80 6.74 -5.15
N GLN A 174 4.78 5.91 -5.34
CA GLN A 174 3.40 6.25 -4.96
C GLN A 174 3.26 6.48 -3.46
N LEU A 175 3.92 5.67 -2.63
CA LEU A 175 3.97 5.88 -1.18
C LEU A 175 4.70 7.18 -0.82
N THR A 176 5.85 7.46 -1.43
CA THR A 176 6.56 8.73 -1.21
C THR A 176 5.85 9.94 -1.78
N GLU A 177 4.99 9.81 -2.80
CA GLU A 177 4.11 10.90 -3.24
C GLU A 177 2.95 11.10 -2.25
N CYS A 178 2.42 10.01 -1.67
CA CYS A 178 1.45 10.10 -0.58
C CYS A 178 2.05 10.74 0.69
N HIS A 179 3.34 10.51 0.97
CA HIS A 179 4.03 11.01 2.17
C HIS A 179 4.83 12.31 1.93
N GLY A 180 5.28 12.60 0.71
CA GLY A 180 6.10 13.78 0.37
C GLY A 180 5.32 15.09 0.35
N ASN A 181 3.99 15.01 0.32
CA ASN A 181 3.11 16.16 0.59
C ASN A 181 3.17 16.63 2.06
N MET A 182 3.88 15.92 2.95
CA MET A 182 4.04 16.27 4.37
C MET A 182 5.10 17.36 4.62
N GLU A 183 6.13 17.52 3.77
CA GLU A 183 7.31 18.35 4.10
C GLU A 183 7.19 19.82 3.67
N LYS A 184 6.14 20.22 2.95
CA LYS A 184 5.95 21.59 2.46
C LYS A 184 4.75 22.29 3.08
N GLY A 185 4.73 22.44 4.41
CA GLY A 185 3.88 23.42 5.12
C GLY A 185 2.38 23.34 4.83
N GLN A 186 1.89 22.23 4.33
CA GLN A 186 0.49 22.03 3.95
C GLN A 186 -0.14 21.12 4.99
N LEU A 187 -1.35 21.49 5.44
CA LEU A 187 -2.15 20.80 6.44
C LEU A 187 -2.05 19.27 6.32
N PRO A 188 -2.12 18.52 7.44
CA PRO A 188 -2.04 17.06 7.41
C PRO A 188 -3.01 16.49 6.38
N ALA A 189 -2.50 15.64 5.47
CA ALA A 189 -3.30 15.09 4.37
C ALA A 189 -4.43 14.14 4.83
N LEU A 190 -4.40 13.73 6.11
CA LEU A 190 -5.39 12.87 6.76
C LEU A 190 -5.92 13.56 8.02
N LEU A 191 -7.23 13.54 8.21
CA LEU A 191 -7.92 14.08 9.39
C LEU A 191 -7.43 13.40 10.67
N CYS A 192 -7.06 12.12 10.62
CA CYS A 192 -6.52 11.38 11.77
C CYS A 192 -5.15 11.88 12.27
N GLN A 193 -4.45 12.70 11.49
CA GLN A 193 -3.16 13.30 11.86
C GLN A 193 -3.31 14.76 12.30
N MET A 194 -4.51 15.32 12.18
CA MET A 194 -4.82 16.67 12.65
C MET A 194 -5.12 16.65 14.14
N ASP A 195 -4.73 17.72 14.85
CA ASP A 195 -5.23 17.96 16.19
C ASP A 195 -6.69 18.43 16.11
N LEU A 196 -7.61 17.58 16.56
CA LEU A 196 -9.04 17.88 16.64
C LEU A 196 -9.42 18.62 17.92
N GLY A 197 -8.48 18.85 18.85
CA GLY A 197 -8.72 19.57 20.11
C GLY A 197 -9.44 20.91 19.92
N PRO A 198 -8.95 21.82 19.06
CA PRO A 198 -9.61 23.11 18.81
C PRO A 198 -11.03 22.98 18.25
N TYR A 199 -11.29 21.94 17.44
CA TYR A 199 -12.62 21.68 16.91
C TYR A 199 -13.57 21.17 18.00
N MET A 200 -13.10 20.28 18.87
CA MET A 200 -13.88 19.78 20.00
C MET A 200 -14.19 20.89 21.00
N GLU A 201 -13.27 21.83 21.23
CA GLU A 201 -13.52 23.02 22.04
C GLU A 201 -14.63 23.90 21.45
N LEU A 202 -14.64 24.09 20.13
CA LEU A 202 -15.72 24.82 19.44
C LEU A 202 -17.06 24.12 19.54
N GLU A 203 -17.09 22.79 19.41
CA GLU A 203 -18.33 22.01 19.60
C GLU A 203 -18.80 22.07 21.05
N GLN A 204 -17.89 22.05 22.03
CA GLN A 204 -18.25 22.23 23.44
C GLN A 204 -18.83 23.62 23.71
N GLN A 205 -18.21 24.68 23.17
CA GLN A 205 -18.74 26.05 23.30
C GLN A 205 -20.14 26.19 22.68
N ALA A 206 -20.40 25.49 21.57
CA ALA A 206 -21.72 25.45 20.95
C ALA A 206 -22.73 24.73 21.85
N THR A 207 -22.35 23.61 22.47
CA THR A 207 -23.16 22.89 23.47
C THR A 207 -23.48 23.77 24.68
N ASP A 208 -22.48 24.44 25.26
CA ASP A 208 -22.66 25.32 26.41
C ASP A 208 -23.58 26.51 26.07
N ALA A 209 -23.49 27.02 24.83
CA ALA A 209 -24.39 28.08 24.34
C ALA A 209 -25.82 27.57 24.16
N PHE A 210 -25.99 26.33 23.70
CA PHE A 210 -27.28 25.66 23.60
C PHE A 210 -27.91 25.42 24.98
N GLU A 211 -27.14 24.94 25.96
CA GLU A 211 -27.62 24.76 27.33
C GLU A 211 -28.09 26.09 27.94
N ARG A 212 -27.32 27.16 27.77
CA ARG A 212 -27.73 28.52 28.17
C ARG A 212 -29.03 28.96 27.50
N PHE A 213 -29.19 28.68 26.21
CA PHE A 213 -30.42 28.97 25.48
C PHE A 213 -31.60 28.17 26.05
N VAL A 214 -31.44 26.88 26.31
CA VAL A 214 -32.49 26.02 26.90
C VAL A 214 -32.89 26.53 28.30
N HIS A 215 -31.91 26.88 29.14
CA HIS A 215 -32.16 27.46 30.46
C HIS A 215 -32.90 28.79 30.41
N GLN A 216 -32.62 29.63 29.41
CA GLN A 216 -33.33 30.90 29.21
C GLN A 216 -34.76 30.71 28.68
N VAL A 217 -35.00 29.62 27.94
CA VAL A 217 -36.28 29.36 27.26
C VAL A 217 -37.25 28.54 28.11
N LEU A 218 -36.76 27.72 29.03
CA LEU A 218 -37.56 26.88 29.93
C LEU A 218 -37.23 27.17 31.40
N PRO A 219 -37.71 28.28 32.00
CA PRO A 219 -37.41 28.63 33.39
C PRO A 219 -38.02 27.72 34.47
N GLY A 220 -38.63 26.58 34.11
CA GLY A 220 -39.42 25.74 35.01
C GLY A 220 -38.91 24.33 35.29
N ASN A 221 -37.85 23.85 34.61
CA ASN A 221 -37.45 22.43 34.68
C ASN A 221 -36.16 22.13 35.46
N VAL A 222 -35.56 23.12 36.13
CA VAL A 222 -34.31 22.92 36.89
C VAL A 222 -34.57 22.46 38.32
N GLN A 223 -35.30 21.36 38.48
CA GLN A 223 -35.20 20.51 39.68
C GLN A 223 -34.86 19.05 39.34
N ALA A 224 -34.58 18.74 38.07
CA ALA A 224 -34.25 17.38 37.63
C ALA A 224 -32.79 17.22 37.16
N SER A 225 -31.91 18.20 37.39
CA SER A 225 -30.51 18.12 36.93
C SER A 225 -29.56 17.43 37.91
N ASP A 226 -29.97 17.24 39.18
CA ASP A 226 -29.11 16.61 40.20
C ASP A 226 -29.38 15.11 40.39
N ALA A 227 -30.23 14.49 39.55
CA ALA A 227 -30.65 13.10 39.72
C ALA A 227 -29.96 12.09 38.78
N TRP A 228 -29.20 12.53 37.78
CA TRP A 228 -28.59 11.60 36.81
C TRP A 228 -27.22 11.05 37.25
N GLU A 229 -26.49 11.73 38.15
CA GLU A 229 -25.15 11.25 38.57
C GLU A 229 -25.16 10.24 39.74
N ALA A 230 -26.31 9.95 40.35
CA ALA A 230 -26.36 9.09 41.55
C ALA A 230 -26.87 7.65 41.32
N ASN A 231 -27.32 7.27 40.11
CA ASN A 231 -27.90 5.94 39.86
C ASN A 231 -26.94 4.96 39.17
N ALA A 232 -25.68 4.97 39.59
CA ALA A 232 -24.69 3.94 39.24
C ALA A 232 -23.97 3.37 40.47
N GLN A 233 -24.66 3.20 41.61
CA GLN A 233 -24.18 2.35 42.71
C GLN A 233 -25.25 2.16 43.80
N GLY A 234 -25.52 0.91 44.18
CA GLY A 234 -26.04 0.60 45.50
C GLY A 234 -27.44 -0.01 45.55
N GLU A 235 -27.48 -1.26 45.99
CA GLU A 235 -28.65 -2.11 46.23
C GLU A 235 -29.55 -1.62 47.38
N SER A 236 -30.72 -2.26 47.47
CA SER A 236 -31.40 -2.68 48.72
C SER A 236 -32.43 -1.74 49.39
N SER A 237 -33.70 -2.16 49.23
CA SER A 237 -34.70 -2.45 50.29
C SER A 237 -35.54 -1.33 50.93
N GLN A 238 -36.87 -1.52 50.83
CA GLN A 238 -37.90 -1.41 51.89
C GLN A 238 -38.05 -0.08 52.67
N LYS A 239 -39.24 0.56 52.65
CA LYS A 239 -40.40 0.29 53.56
C LYS A 239 -41.53 1.31 53.43
N GLU A 240 -42.70 0.85 53.88
CA GLU A 240 -44.02 1.47 53.99
C GLU A 240 -44.12 2.60 55.04
N GLY A 241 -45.22 3.38 54.96
CA GLY A 241 -45.73 4.30 55.99
C GLY A 241 -46.45 5.51 55.34
N MET A 242 -47.75 5.53 55.08
CA MET A 242 -48.92 5.52 55.98
C MET A 242 -49.10 6.87 56.72
N ASP A 243 -50.27 7.48 56.49
CA ASP A 243 -51.10 8.31 57.39
C ASP A 243 -51.24 9.85 57.30
N GLN A 244 -52.53 10.22 57.18
CA GLN A 244 -53.34 11.26 57.84
C GLN A 244 -53.04 12.76 57.59
N GLU A 245 -53.92 13.53 56.95
CA GLU A 245 -55.23 14.05 57.38
C GLU A 245 -55.16 15.44 58.07
N ILE A 246 -55.73 16.43 57.36
CA ILE A 246 -56.62 17.52 57.81
C ILE A 246 -56.35 18.15 59.19
N THR A 247 -56.12 19.47 59.21
CA THR A 247 -56.91 20.41 60.05
C THR A 247 -56.65 21.89 59.74
N ASP A 248 -57.73 22.56 59.30
CA ASP A 248 -58.22 23.88 59.70
C ASP A 248 -57.24 25.00 60.10
N LYS A 249 -57.41 26.17 59.47
CA LYS A 249 -57.98 27.37 60.14
C LYS A 249 -58.09 28.62 59.25
N MET A 250 -59.34 29.09 59.14
CA MET A 250 -59.83 30.47 59.25
C MET A 250 -58.99 31.65 58.71
N ASN A 251 -59.49 32.20 57.60
CA ASN A 251 -59.87 33.60 57.39
C ASN A 251 -59.39 34.64 58.41
N THR A 252 -58.51 35.56 57.98
CA THR A 252 -58.66 36.98 58.31
C THR A 252 -58.35 37.85 57.08
N LYS A 253 -59.41 38.48 56.59
CA LYS A 253 -59.42 39.48 55.53
C LYS A 253 -58.89 40.79 56.12
N LYS A 254 -57.75 41.30 55.63
CA LYS A 254 -57.36 42.70 55.81
C LYS A 254 -57.21 43.37 54.46
N THR A 255 -58.12 44.30 54.26
CA THR A 255 -58.25 45.26 53.18
C THR A 255 -56.99 46.12 53.04
N SER A 256 -56.38 46.15 51.86
CA SER A 256 -55.63 47.32 51.38
C SER A 256 -55.79 47.42 49.85
N MET A 257 -56.35 48.54 49.41
CA MET A 257 -56.47 48.93 48.01
C MET A 257 -55.08 49.26 47.41
N PRO A 258 -54.97 49.25 46.06
CA PRO A 258 -53.73 49.00 45.33
C PRO A 258 -53.04 50.29 44.91
N LYS A 259 -51.71 50.24 44.75
CA LYS A 259 -50.97 51.18 43.89
C LYS A 259 -49.55 50.70 43.60
N SER A 260 -49.31 50.54 42.30
CA SER A 260 -48.08 50.71 41.49
C SER A 260 -47.71 49.42 40.76
N LEU A 261 -48.05 49.28 39.46
CA LEU A 261 -47.17 49.68 38.35
C LEU A 261 -45.72 49.24 38.60
N GLY A 262 -45.44 47.99 38.23
CA GLY A 262 -44.13 47.40 38.06
C GLY A 262 -44.33 46.11 37.29
N ALA A 263 -43.77 46.05 36.09
CA ALA A 263 -43.83 44.91 35.20
C ALA A 263 -43.24 43.66 35.87
N ASP A 264 -44.02 42.59 35.95
CA ASP A 264 -43.50 41.25 36.21
C ASP A 264 -44.46 40.25 35.56
N GLU A 265 -44.26 40.03 34.26
CA GLU A 265 -44.86 38.91 33.52
C GLU A 265 -43.99 37.68 33.72
N ASP A 266 -43.98 37.07 34.92
CA ASP A 266 -43.32 35.78 35.13
C ASP A 266 -43.92 35.03 36.34
N LYS A 267 -45.17 34.57 36.18
CA LYS A 267 -45.73 33.42 36.92
C LYS A 267 -46.78 32.70 36.08
N PRO A 268 -46.42 31.66 35.30
CA PRO A 268 -47.39 30.85 34.59
C PRO A 268 -47.61 29.56 35.39
N LEU A 269 -48.78 29.36 36.01
CA LEU A 269 -49.45 28.05 36.27
C LEU A 269 -50.45 28.09 37.43
N GLU A 270 -50.52 29.14 38.24
CA GLU A 270 -51.43 29.17 39.41
C GLU A 270 -52.87 29.64 39.07
N ASP A 271 -53.12 30.10 37.85
CA ASP A 271 -54.28 30.96 37.54
C ASP A 271 -55.29 30.41 36.51
N GLN A 272 -55.17 29.15 36.06
CA GLN A 272 -56.22 28.61 35.17
C GLN A 272 -57.56 28.46 35.90
N ASP A 273 -57.51 28.04 37.15
CA ASP A 273 -58.68 27.97 38.04
C ASP A 273 -59.20 29.34 38.44
N SER A 274 -58.34 30.36 38.52
CA SER A 274 -58.77 31.72 38.86
C SER A 274 -59.43 32.41 37.67
N TYR A 275 -58.94 32.18 36.44
CA TYR A 275 -59.54 32.70 35.20
C TYR A 275 -60.99 32.21 35.02
N TRP A 276 -61.24 30.90 35.15
CA TRP A 276 -62.60 30.35 35.03
C TRP A 276 -63.53 30.84 36.14
N LYS A 277 -62.99 31.06 37.36
CA LYS A 277 -63.74 31.69 38.46
C LYS A 277 -64.10 33.13 38.13
N GLU A 278 -63.18 33.94 37.61
CA GLU A 278 -63.44 35.33 37.21
C GLU A 278 -64.42 35.42 36.03
N LEU A 279 -64.30 34.55 35.04
CA LEU A 279 -65.24 34.49 33.92
C LEU A 279 -66.67 34.18 34.41
N SER A 280 -66.80 33.27 35.38
CA SER A 280 -68.08 32.96 36.03
C SER A 280 -68.64 34.15 36.83
N ARG A 281 -67.77 34.95 37.46
CA ARG A 281 -68.16 36.19 38.14
C ARG A 281 -68.66 37.25 37.15
N ILE A 282 -68.03 37.38 35.99
CA ILE A 282 -68.47 38.30 34.94
C ILE A 282 -69.83 37.85 34.35
N GLU A 283 -70.01 36.56 34.08
CA GLU A 283 -71.29 36.01 33.58
C GLU A 283 -72.43 36.32 34.55
N THR A 284 -72.22 36.04 35.84
CA THR A 284 -73.23 36.29 36.89
C THR A 284 -73.51 37.78 37.09
N ALA A 285 -72.50 38.64 37.09
CA ALA A 285 -72.68 40.09 37.18
C ALA A 285 -73.48 40.65 35.99
N HIS A 286 -73.21 40.18 34.77
CA HIS A 286 -73.94 40.58 33.58
C HIS A 286 -75.41 40.16 33.64
N ILE A 287 -75.70 38.93 34.06
CA ILE A 287 -77.08 38.42 34.24
C ILE A 287 -77.83 39.31 35.25
N CYS A 288 -77.23 39.62 36.40
CA CYS A 288 -77.85 40.45 37.43
C CYS A 288 -78.14 41.87 36.92
N ALA A 289 -77.13 42.54 36.34
CA ALA A 289 -77.28 43.90 35.83
C ALA A 289 -78.35 43.97 34.72
N ARG A 290 -78.34 43.02 33.79
CA ARG A 290 -79.30 42.98 32.67
C ARG A 290 -80.73 42.71 33.16
N ARG A 291 -80.90 41.82 34.14
CA ARG A 291 -82.19 41.58 34.78
C ARG A 291 -82.73 42.84 35.45
N GLU A 292 -81.89 43.56 36.19
CA GLU A 292 -82.27 44.82 36.83
C GLU A 292 -82.72 45.87 35.81
N VAL A 293 -81.99 46.03 34.70
CA VAL A 293 -82.37 46.94 33.60
C VAL A 293 -83.74 46.59 33.02
N ILE A 294 -84.00 45.31 32.73
CA ILE A 294 -85.29 44.86 32.18
C ILE A 294 -86.44 45.14 33.16
N VAL A 295 -86.26 44.80 34.44
CA VAL A 295 -87.27 45.04 35.48
C VAL A 295 -87.51 46.54 35.67
N MET A 296 -86.46 47.36 35.64
CA MET A 296 -86.61 48.80 35.81
C MET A 296 -87.27 49.45 34.59
N SER A 297 -86.90 49.05 33.37
CA SER A 297 -87.56 49.52 32.13
C SER A 297 -89.05 49.22 32.15
N ALA A 298 -89.42 47.97 32.48
CA ALA A 298 -90.82 47.57 32.59
C ALA A 298 -91.58 48.37 33.66
N LYS A 299 -90.94 48.69 34.80
CA LYS A 299 -91.54 49.55 35.83
C LYS A 299 -91.75 50.97 35.33
N VAL A 300 -90.75 51.56 34.65
CA VAL A 300 -90.84 52.92 34.12
C VAL A 300 -91.92 53.01 33.03
N GLU A 301 -91.94 52.06 32.10
CA GLU A 301 -92.98 51.95 31.07
C GLU A 301 -94.37 51.74 31.69
N GLY A 302 -94.47 50.89 32.72
CA GLY A 302 -95.68 50.68 33.49
C GLY A 302 -96.18 51.94 34.19
N SER A 303 -95.29 52.69 34.87
CA SER A 303 -95.61 53.98 35.48
C SER A 303 -96.03 55.02 34.44
N HIS A 304 -95.36 55.05 33.28
CA HIS A 304 -95.72 55.94 32.19
C HIS A 304 -97.11 55.61 31.62
N ALA A 305 -97.42 54.33 31.40
CA ALA A 305 -98.73 53.88 30.96
C ALA A 305 -99.83 54.19 32.00
N ALA A 306 -99.54 54.00 33.29
CA ALA A 306 -100.44 54.35 34.38
C ALA A 306 -100.73 55.86 34.43
N LEU A 307 -99.70 56.71 34.29
CA LEU A 307 -99.85 58.17 34.19
C LEU A 307 -100.72 58.55 32.99
N LYS A 308 -100.47 57.98 31.82
CA LYS A 308 -101.26 58.22 30.60
C LYS A 308 -102.71 57.76 30.74
N CYS A 309 -102.95 56.64 31.43
CA CYS A 309 -104.28 56.15 31.73
C CYS A 309 -105.02 57.09 32.71
N ALA A 310 -104.35 57.51 33.77
CA ALA A 310 -104.88 58.46 34.75
C ALA A 310 -105.25 59.81 34.10
N GLN A 311 -104.40 60.34 33.20
CA GLN A 311 -104.68 61.54 32.42
C GLN A 311 -105.95 61.39 31.58
N ARG A 312 -106.06 60.32 30.77
CA ARG A 312 -107.27 60.06 29.98
C ARG A 312 -108.53 59.90 30.82
N THR A 313 -108.40 59.30 32.01
CA THR A 313 -109.54 59.07 32.90
C THR A 313 -109.98 60.38 33.55
N LEU A 314 -109.03 61.27 33.86
CA LEU A 314 -109.30 62.61 34.38
C LEU A 314 -110.01 63.48 33.32
N GLU A 315 -109.52 63.46 32.07
CA GLU A 315 -110.20 64.11 30.93
C GLU A 315 -111.64 63.58 30.74
N ALA A 316 -111.84 62.26 30.77
CA ALA A 316 -113.17 61.66 30.63
C ALA A 316 -114.12 61.96 31.81
N LEU A 317 -113.59 62.15 33.03
CA LEU A 317 -114.36 62.52 34.21
C LEU A 317 -114.83 63.98 34.19
N GLU A 318 -114.05 64.86 33.57
CA GLU A 318 -114.43 66.27 33.31
C GLU A 318 -115.61 66.36 32.33
N ASP A 319 -115.69 65.44 31.35
CA ASP A 319 -116.76 65.42 30.33
C ASP A 319 -118.06 64.72 30.78
N ASN A 320 -118.03 63.59 31.51
CA ASN A 320 -119.23 62.81 31.88
C ASN A 320 -119.07 61.98 33.18
N GLN A 321 -119.21 62.65 34.33
CA GLN A 321 -118.90 62.09 35.66
C GLN A 321 -119.71 60.83 36.07
N HIS A 322 -120.99 60.76 35.73
CA HIS A 322 -121.88 59.66 36.16
C HIS A 322 -121.72 58.37 35.34
N ALA A 323 -121.45 58.49 34.03
CA ALA A 323 -121.32 57.35 33.12
C ALA A 323 -120.00 56.59 33.36
N VAL A 324 -118.88 57.32 33.47
CA VAL A 324 -117.54 56.77 33.71
C VAL A 324 -117.48 55.99 35.02
N LYS A 325 -118.14 56.50 36.08
CA LYS A 325 -118.16 55.84 37.39
C LYS A 325 -118.91 54.51 37.38
N ALA A 326 -120.02 54.42 36.64
CA ALA A 326 -120.79 53.20 36.51
C ALA A 326 -120.04 52.14 35.68
N GLU A 327 -119.35 52.55 34.61
CA GLU A 327 -118.54 51.66 33.78
C GLU A 327 -117.33 51.09 34.54
N LEU A 328 -116.62 51.93 35.30
CA LEU A 328 -115.50 51.51 36.16
C LEU A 328 -115.95 50.53 37.25
N GLN A 329 -117.13 50.75 37.84
CA GLN A 329 -117.69 49.83 38.84
C GLN A 329 -118.12 48.49 38.22
N GLY A 330 -118.66 48.49 37.00
CA GLY A 330 -119.03 47.27 36.27
C GLY A 330 -117.82 46.44 35.80
N GLN A 331 -116.72 47.09 35.42
CA GLN A 331 -115.52 46.42 34.90
C GLN A 331 -114.49 46.02 35.97
N ALA A 332 -114.64 46.49 37.22
CA ALA A 332 -113.68 46.26 38.30
C ALA A 332 -113.35 44.77 38.53
N ALA A 333 -114.35 43.89 38.52
CA ALA A 333 -114.14 42.45 38.71
C ALA A 333 -113.39 41.79 37.54
N VAL A 334 -113.66 42.23 36.30
CA VAL A 334 -112.98 41.74 35.08
C VAL A 334 -111.52 42.19 35.08
N LEU A 335 -111.26 43.46 35.36
CA LEU A 335 -109.90 44.03 35.47
C LEU A 335 -109.10 43.35 36.59
N GLN A 336 -109.72 43.02 37.72
CA GLN A 336 -109.04 42.33 38.81
C GLN A 336 -108.62 40.90 38.43
N ASN A 337 -109.44 40.18 37.67
CA ASN A 337 -109.09 38.85 37.17
C ASN A 337 -107.99 38.91 36.10
N GLN A 338 -108.06 39.87 35.18
CA GLN A 338 -107.01 40.12 34.19
C GLN A 338 -105.68 40.51 34.86
N LEU A 339 -105.72 41.31 35.92
CA LEU A 339 -104.53 41.69 36.69
C LEU A 339 -103.90 40.47 37.39
N ARG A 340 -104.70 39.54 37.90
CA ARG A 340 -104.19 38.27 38.46
C ARG A 340 -103.52 37.40 37.39
N ALA A 341 -104.14 37.25 36.22
CA ALA A 341 -103.56 36.51 35.10
C ALA A 341 -102.24 37.14 34.64
N LEU A 342 -102.21 38.46 34.43
CA LEU A 342 -101.00 39.19 34.07
C LEU A 342 -99.89 39.07 35.12
N ARG A 343 -100.23 39.10 36.42
CA ARG A 343 -99.25 38.87 37.49
C ARG A 343 -98.66 37.47 37.44
N PHE A 344 -99.48 36.46 37.12
CA PHE A 344 -99.01 35.09 36.93
C PHE A 344 -98.06 35.01 35.74
N ASP A 345 -98.44 35.57 34.59
CA ASP A 345 -97.62 35.58 33.37
C ASP A 345 -96.29 36.31 33.58
N ILE A 346 -96.30 37.46 34.27
CA ILE A 346 -95.08 38.20 34.65
C ILE A 346 -94.17 37.33 35.54
N THR A 347 -94.76 36.63 36.51
CA THR A 347 -93.99 35.76 37.42
C THR A 347 -93.39 34.58 36.65
N GLN A 348 -94.15 33.96 35.75
CA GLN A 348 -93.68 32.88 34.89
C GLN A 348 -92.57 33.35 33.95
N ALA A 349 -92.73 34.52 33.32
CA ALA A 349 -91.72 35.11 32.45
C ALA A 349 -90.42 35.41 33.20
N LEU A 350 -90.49 35.99 34.41
CA LEU A 350 -89.32 36.33 35.22
C LEU A 350 -88.58 35.11 35.78
N THR A 351 -89.28 34.00 36.05
CA THR A 351 -88.71 32.82 36.72
C THR A 351 -88.30 31.72 35.75
N GLN A 352 -89.03 31.52 34.64
CA GLN A 352 -88.79 30.40 33.72
C GLN A 352 -88.18 30.84 32.39
N GLN A 353 -88.66 31.93 31.79
CA GLN A 353 -88.28 32.31 30.42
C GLN A 353 -87.06 33.23 30.39
N LEU A 354 -86.98 34.19 31.30
CA LEU A 354 -85.93 35.21 31.31
C LEU A 354 -84.54 34.65 31.72
N PRO A 355 -84.38 33.80 32.75
CA PRO A 355 -83.06 33.30 33.15
C PRO A 355 -82.24 32.57 32.06
N PRO A 356 -82.80 31.63 31.26
CA PRO A 356 -82.02 30.97 30.22
C PRO A 356 -81.60 31.92 29.09
N LEU A 357 -82.44 32.91 28.75
CA LEU A 357 -82.12 33.93 27.75
C LEU A 357 -80.99 34.84 28.23
N LEU A 358 -81.04 35.30 29.48
CA LEU A 358 -79.98 36.09 30.10
C LEU A 358 -78.67 35.31 30.19
N LYS A 359 -78.72 34.00 30.49
CA LYS A 359 -77.54 33.14 30.51
C LYS A 359 -76.92 32.99 29.12
N ALA A 360 -77.74 32.87 28.07
CA ALA A 360 -77.26 32.83 26.70
C ALA A 360 -76.65 34.19 26.27
N GLU A 361 -77.27 35.31 26.63
CA GLU A 361 -76.77 36.66 26.38
C GLU A 361 -75.43 36.91 27.10
N ALA A 362 -75.33 36.53 28.39
CA ALA A 362 -74.12 36.66 29.18
C ALA A 362 -72.95 35.83 28.63
N ARG A 363 -73.20 34.57 28.22
CA ARG A 363 -72.19 33.75 27.55
C ARG A 363 -71.71 34.38 26.25
N ARG A 364 -72.61 34.98 25.46
CA ARG A 364 -72.24 35.72 24.24
C ARG A 364 -71.39 36.95 24.57
N ALA A 365 -71.69 37.67 25.65
CA ALA A 365 -70.90 38.80 26.11
C ALA A 365 -69.50 38.38 26.59
N CYS A 366 -69.33 37.16 27.09
CA CYS A 366 -68.04 36.60 27.49
C CYS A 366 -67.19 36.05 26.32
N LEU A 367 -67.77 35.87 25.12
CA LEU A 367 -67.04 35.32 23.95
C LEU A 367 -65.77 36.10 23.58
N PRO A 368 -65.73 37.45 23.58
CA PRO A 368 -64.51 38.19 23.27
C PRO A 368 -63.38 37.95 24.27
N VAL A 369 -63.71 37.75 25.56
CA VAL A 369 -62.72 37.46 26.62
C VAL A 369 -62.11 36.08 26.40
N LEU A 370 -62.96 35.07 26.14
CA LEU A 370 -62.52 33.72 25.78
C LEU A 370 -61.68 33.71 24.50
N HIS A 371 -62.10 34.44 23.48
CA HIS A 371 -61.35 34.52 22.22
C HIS A 371 -59.97 35.15 22.42
N ARG A 372 -59.87 36.20 23.24
CA ARG A 372 -58.58 36.81 23.58
C ARG A 372 -57.68 35.84 24.35
N HIS A 373 -58.21 35.12 25.33
CA HIS A 373 -57.44 34.13 26.09
C HIS A 373 -56.91 33.01 25.19
N LEU A 374 -57.77 32.42 24.35
CA LEU A 374 -57.36 31.41 23.37
C LEU A 374 -56.33 31.95 22.37
N SER A 375 -56.45 33.22 21.97
CA SER A 375 -55.46 33.86 21.07
C SER A 375 -54.09 34.02 21.75
N LEU A 376 -54.08 34.36 23.05
CA LEU A 376 -52.85 34.42 23.84
C LEU A 376 -52.22 33.03 23.99
N ASP A 377 -53.03 32.00 24.31
CA ASP A 377 -52.54 30.62 24.40
C ASP A 377 -51.96 30.13 23.08
N VAL A 378 -52.63 30.42 21.95
CA VAL A 378 -52.11 30.11 20.61
C VAL A 378 -50.80 30.85 20.35
N ALA A 379 -50.68 32.13 20.71
CA ALA A 379 -49.44 32.88 20.56
C ALA A 379 -48.30 32.32 21.42
N HIS A 380 -48.60 31.91 22.66
CA HIS A 380 -47.64 31.22 23.52
C HIS A 380 -47.18 29.90 22.91
N LEU A 381 -48.11 29.06 22.44
CA LEU A 381 -47.79 27.79 21.80
C LEU A 381 -46.98 27.96 20.51
N GLN A 382 -47.29 28.99 19.71
CA GLN A 382 -46.51 29.32 18.51
C GLN A 382 -45.09 29.76 18.86
N ASN A 383 -44.92 30.58 19.91
CA ASN A 383 -43.60 30.98 20.38
C ASN A 383 -42.81 29.77 20.90
N THR A 384 -43.43 28.86 21.66
CA THR A 384 -42.76 27.64 22.10
C THR A 384 -42.40 26.73 20.93
N ALA A 385 -43.27 26.56 19.94
CA ALA A 385 -43.01 25.76 18.75
C ALA A 385 -41.82 26.33 17.95
N ARG A 386 -41.79 27.65 17.75
CA ARG A 386 -40.67 28.32 17.10
C ARG A 386 -39.35 28.10 17.84
N ARG A 387 -39.33 28.23 19.17
CA ARG A 387 -38.12 28.00 19.96
C ARG A 387 -37.68 26.53 19.93
N GLN A 388 -38.62 25.59 19.87
CA GLN A 388 -38.33 24.17 19.67
C GLN A 388 -37.72 23.89 18.29
N GLU A 389 -38.23 24.54 17.23
CA GLU A 389 -37.63 24.45 15.90
C GLU A 389 -36.20 25.03 15.86
N GLU A 390 -35.97 26.17 16.52
CA GLU A 390 -34.64 26.76 16.66
C GLU A 390 -33.68 25.81 17.40
N ALA A 391 -34.13 25.18 18.49
CA ALA A 391 -33.37 24.16 19.22
C ALA A 391 -33.07 22.92 18.37
N ALA A 392 -34.07 22.41 17.65
CA ALA A 392 -33.91 21.25 16.78
C ALA A 392 -32.95 21.54 15.62
N ALA A 393 -32.98 22.75 15.05
CA ALA A 393 -32.06 23.18 14.02
C ALA A 393 -30.62 23.25 14.52
N TRP A 394 -30.41 23.76 15.75
CA TRP A 394 -29.10 23.77 16.40
C TRP A 394 -28.54 22.35 16.58
N LEU A 395 -29.32 21.46 17.18
CA LEU A 395 -28.92 20.06 17.40
C LEU A 395 -28.66 19.32 16.09
N SER A 396 -29.53 19.50 15.09
CA SER A 396 -29.35 18.90 13.76
C SER A 396 -28.08 19.41 13.09
N SER A 397 -27.76 20.70 13.22
CA SER A 397 -26.52 21.26 12.69
C SER A 397 -25.30 20.65 13.37
N GLN A 398 -25.28 20.60 14.71
CA GLN A 398 -24.19 19.98 15.47
C GLN A 398 -24.00 18.51 15.11
N GLN A 399 -25.08 17.73 15.10
CA GLN A 399 -25.05 16.33 14.71
C GLN A 399 -24.51 16.16 13.28
N SER A 400 -24.97 16.96 12.32
CA SER A 400 -24.49 16.86 10.93
C SER A 400 -22.98 17.12 10.78
N ARG A 401 -22.42 18.03 11.59
CA ARG A 401 -20.97 18.31 11.60
C ARG A 401 -20.18 17.13 12.18
N LEU A 402 -20.67 16.56 13.29
CA LEU A 402 -20.07 15.37 13.91
C LEU A 402 -20.16 14.14 13.00
N ASP A 403 -21.31 13.91 12.35
CA ASP A 403 -21.50 12.81 11.40
C ASP A 403 -20.54 12.94 10.20
N LEU A 404 -20.34 14.15 9.69
CA LEU A 404 -19.40 14.40 8.59
C LEU A 404 -17.96 14.08 9.01
N LEU A 405 -17.56 14.48 10.22
CA LEU A 405 -16.26 14.15 10.80
C LEU A 405 -16.09 12.64 10.97
N GLU A 406 -17.10 11.95 11.50
CA GLU A 406 -17.08 10.50 11.68
C GLU A 406 -16.98 9.76 10.34
N LEU A 407 -17.74 10.17 9.33
CA LEU A 407 -17.71 9.59 7.99
C LEU A 407 -16.33 9.74 7.34
N GLN A 408 -15.70 10.90 7.49
CA GLN A 408 -14.35 11.14 6.99
C GLN A 408 -13.34 10.23 7.68
N LEU A 409 -13.40 10.09 9.01
CA LEU A 409 -12.53 9.17 9.75
C LEU A 409 -12.75 7.70 9.36
N LYS A 410 -14.00 7.28 9.15
CA LYS A 410 -14.33 5.92 8.68
C LYS A 410 -13.77 5.65 7.28
N ARG A 411 -13.84 6.65 6.38
CA ARG A 411 -13.25 6.55 5.04
C ARG A 411 -11.74 6.42 5.12
N GLU A 412 -11.08 7.29 5.88
CA GLU A 412 -9.62 7.25 6.05
C GLU A 412 -9.15 5.93 6.65
N ARG A 413 -9.87 5.39 7.63
CA ARG A 413 -9.60 4.05 8.18
C ARG A 413 -9.60 2.99 7.07
N LYS A 414 -10.63 2.94 6.22
CA LYS A 414 -10.70 1.97 5.12
C LYS A 414 -9.56 2.13 4.12
N GLU A 415 -9.19 3.38 3.80
CA GLU A 415 -8.07 3.66 2.90
C GLU A 415 -6.73 3.20 3.52
N LEU A 416 -6.54 3.40 4.82
CA LEU A 416 -5.36 2.93 5.55
C LEU A 416 -5.32 1.39 5.64
N GLU A 417 -6.44 0.74 5.96
CA GLU A 417 -6.56 -0.73 5.98
C GLU A 417 -6.21 -1.34 4.61
N GLN A 418 -6.67 -0.73 3.52
CA GLN A 418 -6.29 -1.15 2.16
C GLN A 418 -4.79 -0.99 1.93
N LYS A 419 -4.19 0.14 2.32
CA LYS A 419 -2.74 0.35 2.20
C LYS A 419 -1.94 -0.67 3.01
N VAL A 420 -2.41 -1.02 4.22
CA VAL A 420 -1.80 -2.07 5.04
C VAL A 420 -1.86 -3.42 4.34
N ALA A 421 -3.02 -3.82 3.80
CA ALA A 421 -3.15 -5.07 3.05
C ALA A 421 -2.21 -5.14 1.83
N TRP A 422 -2.09 -4.03 1.08
CA TRP A 422 -1.14 -3.94 -0.04
C TRP A 422 0.32 -4.09 0.43
N LEU A 423 0.69 -3.48 1.56
CA LEU A 423 2.03 -3.59 2.12
C LEU A 423 2.33 -5.03 2.59
N GLU A 424 1.36 -5.71 3.20
CA GLU A 424 1.47 -7.12 3.60
C GLU A 424 1.67 -8.04 2.39
N GLU A 425 0.97 -7.79 1.27
CA GLU A 425 1.17 -8.53 0.02
C GLU A 425 2.59 -8.32 -0.56
N ILE A 426 3.08 -7.07 -0.55
CA ILE A 426 4.45 -6.78 -0.97
C ILE A 426 5.47 -7.45 -0.04
N GLU A 427 5.24 -7.44 1.27
CA GLU A 427 6.13 -8.06 2.23
C GLU A 427 6.18 -9.58 2.03
N THR A 428 5.02 -10.23 1.85
CA THR A 428 4.95 -11.68 1.59
C THR A 428 5.64 -12.07 0.30
N THR A 429 5.38 -11.37 -0.81
CA THR A 429 6.05 -11.62 -2.11
C THR A 429 7.56 -11.39 -2.03
N MET A 430 8.02 -10.37 -1.30
CA MET A 430 9.45 -10.13 -1.09
C MET A 430 10.09 -11.21 -0.22
N ARG A 431 9.39 -11.68 0.83
CA ARG A 431 9.84 -12.77 1.68
C ARG A 431 9.95 -14.09 0.90
N GLU A 432 8.98 -14.39 0.04
CA GLU A 432 9.03 -15.53 -0.89
C GLU A 432 10.18 -15.43 -1.90
N ALA A 433 10.40 -14.25 -2.48
CA ALA A 433 11.53 -14.06 -3.39
C ALA A 433 12.87 -14.27 -2.67
N GLN A 434 12.96 -13.85 -1.40
CA GLN A 434 14.12 -14.05 -0.56
C GLN A 434 14.33 -15.53 -0.20
N THR A 435 13.28 -16.27 0.16
CA THR A 435 13.39 -17.71 0.42
C THR A 435 13.81 -18.47 -0.84
N ARG A 436 13.21 -18.19 -2.01
CA ARG A 436 13.63 -18.79 -3.29
C ARG A 436 15.09 -18.50 -3.61
N ARG A 437 15.57 -17.27 -3.35
CA ARG A 437 16.99 -16.93 -3.54
C ARG A 437 17.88 -17.71 -2.57
N GLN A 438 17.48 -17.85 -1.30
CA GLN A 438 18.22 -18.63 -0.31
C GLN A 438 18.26 -20.13 -0.67
N GLU A 439 17.15 -20.69 -1.15
CA GLU A 439 17.07 -22.06 -1.68
C GLU A 439 18.00 -22.25 -2.87
N GLN A 440 17.95 -21.33 -3.85
CA GLN A 440 18.85 -21.37 -5.00
C GLN A 440 20.33 -21.26 -4.57
N GLN A 441 20.63 -20.44 -3.56
CA GLN A 441 21.97 -20.36 -2.99
C GLN A 441 22.39 -21.64 -2.26
N LYS A 442 21.46 -22.35 -1.58
CA LYS A 442 21.72 -23.68 -1.01
C LYS A 442 21.97 -24.71 -2.10
N CYS A 443 21.12 -24.81 -3.12
CA CYS A 443 21.33 -25.72 -4.25
C CYS A 443 22.67 -25.45 -4.97
N ASN A 444 23.09 -24.18 -5.09
CA ASN A 444 24.39 -23.84 -5.66
C ASN A 444 25.56 -24.23 -4.74
N LYS A 445 25.40 -24.10 -3.41
CA LYS A 445 26.37 -24.65 -2.45
C LYS A 445 26.43 -26.17 -2.52
N ASP A 446 25.31 -26.83 -2.73
CA ASP A 446 25.23 -28.28 -2.86
C ASP A 446 25.89 -28.76 -4.16
N ALA A 447 25.70 -28.06 -5.27
CA ALA A 447 26.43 -28.30 -6.53
C ALA A 447 27.95 -28.07 -6.38
N SER A 448 28.35 -27.04 -5.61
CA SER A 448 29.76 -26.79 -5.25
C SER A 448 30.31 -27.86 -4.29
N SER A 449 29.44 -28.55 -3.55
CA SER A 449 29.78 -29.64 -2.62
C SER A 449 29.66 -31.04 -3.23
N SER A 450 29.05 -31.16 -4.41
CA SER A 450 29.07 -32.38 -5.23
C SER A 450 30.42 -32.56 -5.92
N GLN A 451 31.22 -31.49 -6.06
CA GLN A 451 32.64 -31.54 -6.42
C GLN A 451 33.53 -31.88 -5.21
N LYS A 452 33.02 -32.70 -4.29
CA LYS A 452 33.70 -33.16 -3.07
C LYS A 452 33.86 -34.69 -3.14
N GLY A 453 34.31 -35.17 -4.29
CA GLY A 453 34.73 -36.56 -4.54
C GLY A 453 36.21 -36.82 -4.25
N CYS A 454 36.90 -35.91 -3.57
CA CYS A 454 38.22 -36.18 -3.00
C CYS A 454 38.28 -35.56 -1.60
N PRO A 455 38.37 -36.36 -0.53
CA PRO A 455 38.82 -35.81 0.73
C PRO A 455 40.29 -35.45 0.49
N ARG A 456 40.58 -34.15 0.28
CA ARG A 456 41.90 -33.63 0.60
C ARG A 456 42.10 -33.94 2.08
N LYS A 457 42.76 -35.06 2.37
CA LYS A 457 43.36 -35.34 3.67
C LYS A 457 44.35 -34.20 3.88
N TRP A 458 43.90 -33.19 4.60
CA TRP A 458 44.83 -32.34 5.33
C TRP A 458 45.63 -33.31 6.19
N ILE A 459 46.95 -33.32 6.01
CA ILE A 459 47.88 -34.06 6.87
C ILE A 459 47.56 -33.59 8.29
N GLU A 460 46.96 -34.45 9.10
CA GLU A 460 46.71 -34.15 10.50
C GLU A 460 48.07 -34.01 11.19
N PRO A 461 48.24 -33.07 12.15
CA PRO A 461 49.50 -32.86 12.87
C PRO A 461 49.96 -34.06 13.73
N LYS A 462 49.27 -35.20 13.62
CA LYS A 462 49.60 -36.47 14.28
C LYS A 462 50.05 -37.55 13.29
N ASP A 463 50.16 -37.23 12.00
CA ASP A 463 50.58 -38.19 10.99
C ASP A 463 52.09 -38.48 11.15
N LEU A 464 52.39 -39.64 11.76
CA LEU A 464 53.74 -40.12 12.08
C LEU A 464 54.53 -40.59 10.84
N THR A 465 53.98 -40.43 9.64
CA THR A 465 54.61 -40.77 8.36
C THR A 465 55.89 -39.98 8.13
N ALA A 466 55.92 -38.69 8.47
CA ALA A 466 57.14 -37.88 8.42
C ALA A 466 58.18 -38.31 9.48
N VAL A 467 57.73 -38.75 10.65
CA VAL A 467 58.61 -39.25 11.73
C VAL A 467 59.24 -40.59 11.35
N ARG A 468 58.45 -41.51 10.75
CA ARG A 468 58.97 -42.79 10.23
C ARG A 468 59.98 -42.61 9.10
N LEU A 469 59.78 -41.61 8.24
CA LEU A 469 60.76 -41.24 7.20
C LEU A 469 62.03 -40.64 7.80
N TRP A 470 61.89 -39.84 8.86
CA TRP A 470 63.01 -39.29 9.59
C TRP A 470 63.81 -40.37 10.33
N ASP A 471 63.13 -41.33 10.96
CA ASP A 471 63.75 -42.48 11.63
C ASP A 471 64.46 -43.41 10.63
N MET A 472 63.93 -43.56 9.41
CA MET A 472 64.58 -44.29 8.31
C MET A 472 65.83 -43.58 7.77
N LEU A 473 65.83 -42.24 7.78
CA LEU A 473 66.95 -41.41 7.29
C LEU A 473 68.05 -41.20 8.33
N MET A 474 67.75 -41.40 9.62
CA MET A 474 68.64 -41.04 10.73
C MET A 474 69.20 -42.25 11.50
N HIS A 475 68.87 -43.49 11.13
CA HIS A 475 69.58 -44.66 11.66
C HIS A 475 70.79 -45.06 10.81
N ASP A 476 71.95 -44.80 11.42
CA ASP A 476 73.35 -45.10 11.08
C ASP A 476 73.63 -46.12 9.96
N ASP A 477 74.44 -45.70 8.98
CA ASP A 477 75.79 -46.26 8.91
C ASP A 477 76.82 -45.28 8.33
N GLN A 478 78.00 -45.35 8.93
CA GLN A 478 79.11 -44.41 8.84
C GLN A 478 79.82 -44.46 7.47
N LYS A 479 79.88 -43.32 6.77
CA LYS A 479 81.09 -42.62 6.27
C LYS A 479 80.86 -41.88 4.96
N GLN A 480 81.39 -40.65 4.97
CA GLN A 480 81.60 -39.71 3.87
C GLN A 480 80.42 -38.77 3.57
N GLN A 481 80.74 -37.48 3.71
CA GLN A 481 79.84 -36.35 3.56
C GLN A 481 79.32 -36.24 2.12
N PRO A 482 78.05 -35.83 1.97
CA PRO A 482 77.70 -35.00 0.83
C PRO A 482 76.73 -33.87 1.21
N PHE A 483 76.95 -33.11 2.29
CA PHE A 483 76.11 -31.94 2.53
C PHE A 483 76.91 -30.68 2.92
N ARG A 484 76.60 -29.63 2.16
CA ARG A 484 77.21 -28.30 2.09
C ARG A 484 77.54 -27.72 3.47
N SER A 485 78.73 -27.12 3.57
CA SER A 485 79.25 -26.52 4.80
C SER A 485 78.27 -25.53 5.45
N TYR A 486 78.37 -25.40 6.78
CA TYR A 486 77.60 -24.45 7.59
C TYR A 486 77.69 -23.00 7.06
N GLU A 487 78.79 -22.66 6.38
CA GLU A 487 78.99 -21.37 5.70
C GLU A 487 78.04 -21.15 4.52
N ALA A 488 77.70 -22.19 3.76
CA ALA A 488 76.73 -22.09 2.66
C ALA A 488 75.31 -21.83 3.17
N ILE A 489 74.97 -22.34 4.35
CA ILE A 489 73.69 -22.09 5.02
C ILE A 489 73.67 -20.68 5.61
N ALA A 490 74.76 -20.24 6.24
CA ALA A 490 74.89 -18.87 6.74
C ALA A 490 74.84 -17.82 5.61
N ALA A 491 75.43 -18.12 4.44
CA ALA A 491 75.34 -17.29 3.25
C ALA A 491 73.89 -17.19 2.74
N LYS A 492 73.17 -18.33 2.65
CA LYS A 492 71.74 -18.34 2.29
C LYS A 492 70.88 -17.59 3.30
N TYR A 493 71.16 -17.70 4.59
CA TYR A 493 70.43 -16.97 5.62
C TYR A 493 70.64 -15.46 5.50
N SER A 494 71.88 -15.04 5.24
CA SER A 494 72.21 -13.64 5.00
C SER A 494 71.52 -13.10 3.74
N GLN A 495 71.45 -13.91 2.69
CA GLN A 495 70.73 -13.57 1.45
C GLN A 495 69.22 -13.46 1.68
N LEU A 496 68.63 -14.38 2.45
CA LEU A 496 67.21 -14.34 2.81
C LEU A 496 66.86 -13.10 3.63
N VAL A 497 67.77 -12.66 4.51
CA VAL A 497 67.59 -11.42 5.29
C VAL A 497 67.67 -10.18 4.38
N GLN A 498 68.53 -10.18 3.37
CA GLN A 498 68.59 -9.11 2.37
C GLN A 498 67.34 -9.10 1.48
N ASP A 499 66.88 -10.27 1.03
CA ASP A 499 65.66 -10.41 0.24
C ASP A 499 64.44 -9.94 1.03
N LYS A 500 64.34 -10.31 2.32
CA LYS A 500 63.29 -9.81 3.21
C LYS A 500 63.28 -8.28 3.28
N ARG A 501 64.44 -7.65 3.46
CA ARG A 501 64.53 -6.17 3.46
C ARG A 501 64.17 -5.57 2.10
N ALA A 502 64.49 -6.24 0.99
CA ALA A 502 64.11 -5.81 -0.34
C ALA A 502 62.59 -5.91 -0.57
N TRP A 503 61.95 -6.97 -0.09
CA TRP A 503 60.49 -7.13 -0.11
C TRP A 503 59.78 -6.13 0.78
N GLU A 504 60.31 -5.85 1.98
CA GLU A 504 59.78 -4.81 2.87
C GLU A 504 59.90 -3.42 2.24
N ALA A 505 61.01 -3.13 1.54
CA ALA A 505 61.17 -1.88 0.79
C ALA A 505 60.21 -1.78 -0.42
N GLN A 506 59.92 -2.89 -1.11
CA GLN A 506 58.92 -2.94 -2.18
C GLN A 506 57.48 -2.78 -1.66
N LEU A 507 57.19 -3.25 -0.44
CA LEU A 507 55.87 -3.09 0.19
C LEU A 507 55.62 -1.64 0.66
N VAL A 508 56.67 -0.96 1.11
CA VAL A 508 56.60 0.45 1.55
C VAL A 508 56.60 1.41 0.35
N ALA A 509 57.12 0.99 -0.80
CA ALA A 509 57.00 1.77 -2.04
C ALA A 509 55.53 1.86 -2.48
N PRO A 510 55.00 3.05 -2.82
CA PRO A 510 53.64 3.19 -3.31
C PRO A 510 53.46 2.36 -4.58
N MET A 511 52.61 1.34 -4.52
CA MET A 511 52.33 0.47 -5.66
C MET A 511 51.77 1.31 -6.82
N PRO A 512 52.39 1.32 -8.02
CA PRO A 512 51.94 2.13 -9.16
C PRO A 512 50.51 1.77 -9.63
N GLN A 513 50.04 0.58 -9.26
CA GLN A 513 48.66 0.12 -9.48
C GLN A 513 47.64 0.93 -8.66
N VAL A 514 48.01 1.40 -7.46
CA VAL A 514 47.15 2.24 -6.62
C VAL A 514 47.03 3.63 -7.23
N SER A 515 48.13 4.21 -7.72
CA SER A 515 48.12 5.49 -8.43
C SER A 515 47.34 5.41 -9.74
N ALA A 516 47.46 4.29 -10.47
CA ALA A 516 46.65 4.02 -11.66
C ALA A 516 45.16 3.85 -11.30
N LEU A 517 44.84 3.16 -10.20
CA LEU A 517 43.47 2.99 -9.74
C LEU A 517 42.86 4.32 -9.27
N GLU A 518 43.61 5.14 -8.54
CA GLU A 518 43.22 6.50 -8.13
C GLU A 518 42.99 7.39 -9.36
N SER A 519 43.87 7.32 -10.36
CA SER A 519 43.68 8.08 -11.60
C SER A 519 42.42 7.66 -12.37
N SER A 520 42.10 6.36 -12.40
CA SER A 520 40.91 5.83 -13.08
C SER A 520 39.62 6.11 -12.31
N THR A 521 39.64 6.02 -10.97
CA THR A 521 38.52 6.45 -10.13
C THR A 521 38.29 7.96 -10.24
N GLN A 522 39.34 8.76 -10.33
CA GLN A 522 39.21 10.20 -10.54
C GLN A 522 38.72 10.55 -11.95
N ALA A 523 39.08 9.77 -12.98
CA ALA A 523 38.52 9.90 -14.31
C ALA A 523 37.02 9.54 -14.35
N LEU A 524 36.61 8.49 -13.63
CA LEU A 524 35.19 8.14 -13.45
C LEU A 524 34.44 9.22 -12.67
N TYR A 525 35.04 9.77 -11.62
CA TYR A 525 34.46 10.87 -10.84
C TYR A 525 34.19 12.09 -11.71
N ARG A 526 35.15 12.50 -12.56
CA ARG A 526 34.94 13.61 -13.53
C ARG A 526 33.89 13.32 -14.59
N ARG A 527 33.58 12.04 -14.85
CA ARG A 527 32.58 11.64 -15.85
C ARG A 527 31.17 11.55 -15.26
N LEU A 528 31.08 11.24 -13.96
CA LEU A 528 29.83 11.17 -13.22
C LEU A 528 29.42 12.53 -12.62
N TYR A 529 30.38 13.43 -12.41
CA TYR A 529 30.13 14.74 -11.81
C TYR A 529 30.53 15.87 -12.75
N ASN A 530 29.65 16.85 -12.91
CA ASN A 530 29.96 18.08 -13.65
C ASN A 530 30.92 19.00 -12.88
N SER A 531 31.36 20.11 -13.48
CA SER A 531 32.26 21.10 -12.86
C SER A 531 31.74 21.72 -11.56
N SER A 532 30.46 21.52 -11.23
CA SER A 532 29.81 21.92 -9.99
C SER A 532 29.58 20.78 -8.98
N ASN A 533 30.22 19.61 -9.15
CA ASN A 533 30.07 18.42 -8.30
C ASN A 533 28.62 17.89 -8.17
N GLN A 534 27.82 18.03 -9.23
CA GLN A 534 26.48 17.40 -9.30
C GLN A 534 26.51 16.17 -10.20
N LEU A 535 25.82 15.11 -9.75
CA LEU A 535 25.77 13.80 -10.40
C LEU A 535 25.01 13.90 -11.75
N GLN A 536 25.72 13.74 -12.86
CA GLN A 536 25.13 13.66 -14.20
C GLN A 536 24.57 12.26 -14.45
N LEU A 537 23.27 12.11 -14.21
CA LEU A 537 22.52 10.86 -14.43
C LEU A 537 22.13 10.63 -15.90
N SER A 538 22.55 11.49 -16.82
CA SER A 538 22.18 11.43 -18.25
C SER A 538 23.38 11.79 -19.11
N SER A 539 23.68 10.98 -20.14
CA SER A 539 24.72 11.33 -21.10
C SER A 539 24.31 12.58 -21.89
N PRO A 540 25.26 13.42 -22.31
CA PRO A 540 24.97 14.62 -23.09
C PRO A 540 24.15 14.32 -24.35
N GLU A 541 24.32 13.14 -24.96
CA GLU A 541 23.53 12.71 -26.12
C GLU A 541 22.04 12.51 -25.79
N ILE A 542 21.73 11.98 -24.60
CA ILE A 542 20.34 11.79 -24.15
C ILE A 542 19.69 13.14 -23.88
N THR A 543 20.45 14.09 -23.31
CA THR A 543 19.96 15.45 -23.06
C THR A 543 19.68 16.19 -24.37
N GLU A 544 20.53 16.04 -25.38
CA GLU A 544 20.29 16.58 -26.73
C GLU A 544 19.06 15.97 -27.39
N LEU A 545 18.88 14.65 -27.31
CA LEU A 545 17.69 13.97 -27.84
C LEU A 545 16.41 14.41 -27.13
N MET A 546 16.45 14.57 -25.80
CA MET A 546 15.32 15.11 -25.04
C MET A 546 15.00 16.55 -25.46
N GLN A 547 16.03 17.39 -25.66
CA GLN A 547 15.82 18.76 -26.11
C GLN A 547 15.21 18.80 -27.52
N GLN A 548 15.66 17.93 -28.43
CA GLN A 548 15.07 17.78 -29.76
C GLN A 548 13.60 17.34 -29.68
N LEU A 549 13.27 16.38 -28.81
CA LEU A 549 11.89 15.92 -28.60
C LEU A 549 10.99 17.07 -28.11
N ILE A 550 11.48 17.87 -27.16
CA ILE A 550 10.77 19.04 -26.64
C ILE A 550 10.51 20.05 -27.76
N THR A 551 11.53 20.37 -28.57
CA THR A 551 11.33 21.30 -29.70
C THR A 551 10.34 20.78 -30.74
N MET A 552 10.31 19.47 -30.97
CA MET A 552 9.35 18.84 -31.88
C MET A 552 7.92 18.88 -31.32
N GLN A 553 7.78 18.65 -30.01
CA GLN A 553 6.51 18.76 -29.30
C GLN A 553 5.97 20.19 -29.32
N ASP A 554 6.82 21.18 -29.09
CA ASP A 554 6.43 22.59 -29.15
C ASP A 554 5.99 22.99 -30.56
N LYS A 555 6.69 22.51 -31.59
CA LYS A 555 6.31 22.73 -32.98
C LYS A 555 4.95 22.10 -33.32
N LEU A 556 4.69 20.88 -32.84
CA LEU A 556 3.39 20.23 -33.00
C LEU A 556 2.28 21.01 -32.30
N HIS A 557 2.55 21.46 -31.07
CA HIS A 557 1.61 22.26 -30.30
C HIS A 557 1.26 23.57 -31.03
N GLN A 558 2.26 24.24 -31.59
CA GLN A 558 2.07 25.45 -32.39
C GLN A 558 1.20 25.17 -33.63
N MET A 559 1.48 24.10 -34.39
CA MET A 559 0.67 23.72 -35.56
C MET A 559 -0.79 23.41 -35.18
N LEU A 560 -1.03 22.73 -34.06
CA LEU A 560 -2.38 22.46 -33.57
C LEU A 560 -3.10 23.74 -33.16
N MET A 561 -2.38 24.69 -32.55
CA MET A 561 -2.94 25.99 -32.18
C MET A 561 -3.27 26.84 -33.40
N ASP A 562 -2.42 26.82 -34.44
CA ASP A 562 -2.67 27.49 -35.71
C ASP A 562 -3.90 26.89 -36.42
N LEU A 563 -3.98 25.55 -36.52
CA LEU A 563 -5.15 24.85 -37.07
C LEU A 563 -6.43 25.19 -36.29
N ARG A 564 -6.35 25.26 -34.95
CA ARG A 564 -7.49 25.64 -34.12
C ARG A 564 -7.93 27.08 -34.41
N ARG A 565 -6.99 28.02 -34.60
CA ARG A 565 -7.32 29.40 -34.99
C ARG A 565 -7.98 29.42 -36.36
N ASP A 566 -7.46 28.69 -37.34
CA ASP A 566 -8.05 28.60 -38.68
C ASP A 566 -9.46 28.03 -38.66
N LEU A 567 -9.69 26.96 -37.89
CA LEU A 567 -11.01 26.38 -37.70
C LEU A 567 -11.97 27.35 -37.00
N GLN A 568 -11.49 28.16 -36.05
CA GLN A 568 -12.30 29.22 -35.43
C GLN A 568 -12.64 30.33 -36.42
N VAL A 569 -11.71 30.73 -37.28
CA VAL A 569 -11.97 31.69 -38.36
C VAL A 569 -13.00 31.14 -39.34
N LYS A 570 -12.85 29.89 -39.80
CA LYS A 570 -13.83 29.21 -40.66
C LYS A 570 -15.19 29.04 -39.98
N ARG A 571 -15.22 28.78 -38.67
CA ARG A 571 -16.47 28.74 -37.91
C ARG A 571 -17.14 30.11 -37.84
N ARG A 572 -16.36 31.20 -37.71
CA ARG A 572 -16.89 32.57 -37.74
C ARG A 572 -17.41 32.94 -39.12
N SER A 573 -16.73 32.56 -40.21
CA SER A 573 -17.23 32.80 -41.57
C SER A 573 -18.53 32.03 -41.86
N LEU A 574 -18.68 30.83 -41.29
CA LEU A 574 -19.92 30.04 -41.35
C LEU A 574 -21.10 30.62 -40.55
N LYS A 575 -20.94 31.76 -39.86
CA LYS A 575 -22.10 32.53 -39.36
C LYS A 575 -22.83 33.26 -40.49
N ASN A 576 -22.19 33.45 -41.65
CA ASN A 576 -22.87 33.99 -42.82
C ASN A 576 -23.84 32.92 -43.35
N PRO A 577 -25.15 33.21 -43.44
CA PRO A 577 -26.15 32.24 -43.84
C PRO A 577 -25.89 31.64 -45.23
N ILE A 578 -25.27 32.39 -46.15
CA ILE A 578 -24.97 31.95 -47.52
C ILE A 578 -23.87 30.86 -47.52
N LEU A 579 -22.80 31.06 -46.76
CA LEU A 579 -21.71 30.07 -46.66
C LEU A 579 -22.15 28.83 -45.88
N GLN A 580 -23.10 29.00 -44.95
CA GLN A 580 -23.68 27.89 -44.21
C GLN A 580 -24.59 27.03 -45.08
N THR A 581 -25.41 27.63 -45.95
CA THR A 581 -26.22 26.87 -46.91
C THR A 581 -25.34 26.17 -47.94
N GLU A 582 -24.31 26.82 -48.48
CA GLU A 582 -23.34 26.21 -49.39
C GLU A 582 -22.62 25.00 -48.76
N ARG A 583 -22.15 25.13 -47.51
CA ARG A 583 -21.57 23.99 -46.76
C ARG A 583 -22.58 22.86 -46.59
N ASN A 584 -23.82 23.17 -46.23
CA ASN A 584 -24.84 22.14 -46.02
C ASN A 584 -25.18 21.41 -47.33
N LEU A 585 -25.25 22.12 -48.46
CA LEU A 585 -25.38 21.51 -49.79
C LEU A 585 -24.20 20.60 -50.10
N TYR A 586 -22.96 21.04 -49.83
CA TYR A 586 -21.76 20.22 -50.00
C TYR A 586 -21.80 18.96 -49.12
N VAL A 587 -22.27 19.05 -47.88
CA VAL A 587 -22.43 17.88 -47.00
C VAL A 587 -23.54 16.96 -47.50
N TYR A 588 -24.69 17.49 -47.92
CA TYR A 588 -25.79 16.67 -48.45
C TYR A 588 -25.40 15.97 -49.75
N PHE A 589 -24.57 16.59 -50.60
CA PHE A 589 -24.01 15.97 -51.80
C PHE A 589 -23.29 14.64 -51.51
N TYR A 590 -22.55 14.55 -50.39
CA TYR A 590 -21.83 13.32 -50.03
C TYR A 590 -22.60 12.40 -49.10
N CYS A 591 -23.51 12.94 -48.26
CA CYS A 591 -24.12 12.18 -47.17
C CYS A 591 -25.61 11.88 -47.36
N ASN A 592 -26.34 12.63 -48.19
CA ASN A 592 -27.80 12.44 -48.35
C ASN A 592 -28.35 13.12 -49.62
N GLU A 593 -28.46 12.37 -50.71
CA GLU A 593 -28.88 12.87 -52.03
C GLU A 593 -30.34 13.36 -52.05
N ASP A 594 -31.26 12.66 -51.36
CA ASP A 594 -32.69 13.01 -51.35
C ASP A 594 -32.92 14.37 -50.70
N ARG A 595 -32.19 14.66 -49.62
CA ARG A 595 -32.26 15.93 -48.91
C ARG A 595 -31.63 17.07 -49.69
N LEU A 596 -30.59 16.78 -50.49
CA LEU A 596 -30.03 17.74 -51.44
C LEU A 596 -31.07 18.13 -52.49
N ARG A 597 -31.72 17.13 -53.11
CA ARG A 597 -32.73 17.34 -54.16
C ARG A 597 -33.87 18.24 -53.68
N GLN A 598 -34.42 17.98 -52.49
CA GLN A 598 -35.46 18.83 -51.90
C GLN A 598 -35.02 20.30 -51.71
N VAL A 599 -33.83 20.52 -51.12
CA VAL A 599 -33.35 21.89 -50.83
C VAL A 599 -33.04 22.67 -52.12
N VAL A 600 -32.52 21.99 -53.16
CA VAL A 600 -32.28 22.62 -54.47
C VAL A 600 -33.60 22.99 -55.15
N GLU A 601 -34.60 22.10 -55.15
CA GLU A 601 -35.93 22.40 -55.71
C GLU A 601 -36.62 23.58 -54.99
N GLU A 602 -36.46 23.72 -53.68
CA GLU A 602 -36.96 24.88 -52.92
C GLU A 602 -36.25 26.19 -53.30
N LEU A 603 -34.92 26.14 -53.47
CA LEU A 603 -34.13 27.31 -53.92
C LEU A 603 -34.47 27.72 -55.36
N GLU A 604 -34.68 26.76 -56.27
CA GLU A 604 -35.13 27.04 -57.65
C GLU A 604 -36.51 27.71 -57.68
N LYS A 605 -37.43 27.25 -56.83
CA LYS A 605 -38.77 27.87 -56.67
C LYS A 605 -38.66 29.30 -56.12
N GLN A 606 -37.78 29.55 -55.15
CA GLN A 606 -37.55 30.89 -54.59
C GLN A 606 -36.88 31.84 -55.59
N ALA A 607 -35.89 31.37 -56.36
CA ALA A 607 -35.22 32.15 -57.40
C ALA A 607 -36.18 32.53 -58.55
N SER A 608 -37.07 31.60 -58.93
CA SER A 608 -38.12 31.82 -59.92
C SER A 608 -39.17 32.84 -59.45
N ALA A 609 -39.38 32.98 -58.14
CA ALA A 609 -40.30 33.96 -57.55
C ALA A 609 -39.68 35.36 -57.38
N SER A 610 -38.35 35.47 -57.24
CA SER A 610 -37.62 36.74 -57.13
C SER A 610 -37.25 37.37 -58.48
N SER A 611 -37.43 36.66 -59.60
CA SER A 611 -37.15 37.13 -60.97
C SER A 611 -38.40 37.64 -61.72
N LYS A 612 -39.52 37.83 -61.01
CA LYS A 612 -40.71 38.57 -61.45
C LYS A 612 -40.82 39.84 -60.63
#